data_AF-A0A959FC04-F1
#
_entry.id   AF-A0A959FC04-F1
#
_cell.length_a   1.000
_cell.length_b   1.000
_cell.length_c   1.000
_cell.angle_alpha   90.00
_cell.angle_beta   90.00
_cell.angle_gamma   90.00
#
_symmetry.space_group_name_H-M   'P 1'
#
loop_
_entity.id
_entity.type
_entity.pdbx_description
1 polymer ?
#
loop_
_entity_poly.entity_id
_entity_poly.type
_entity_poly.pdbx_seq_one_letter_code
_entity_poly.pdbx_strand_id
1 'polypeptide(L)'
;MKKYKTIEVSDYELMLKEISNADSLNLESSDLLLYGSGGQDRGFYRNLKTNKNCELLWTGWSGPKWSSIFSFIPGQAGLVKILDKRAFEDLYYELAVHSVSDVIYIPKKLTEQVTIEVRKKTWRANFEKFINKEPNSFLLTSEADETINKNGKEMYFYDYFLGANLDGILKEIIERKNKRTHNIKG
;
A
#
# COMPACT_ATOMS: atom_id res chain seq x y z
N MET A 1 -20.36 0.14 5.61
CA MET A 1 -18.90 -0.06 5.76
C MET A 1 -18.65 -1.55 5.92
N LYS A 2 -17.84 -2.18 5.05
CA LYS A 2 -17.26 -3.49 5.37
C LYS A 2 -16.45 -3.33 6.67
N LYS A 3 -16.54 -4.31 7.55
CA LYS A 3 -15.77 -4.32 8.80
C LYS A 3 -14.33 -4.66 8.43
N TYR A 4 -13.38 -3.78 8.74
CA TYR A 4 -11.96 -4.07 8.56
C TYR A 4 -11.61 -5.42 9.20
N LYS A 5 -10.75 -6.18 8.52
CA LYS A 5 -10.15 -7.39 9.07
C LYS A 5 -9.01 -7.00 10.01
N THR A 6 -8.60 -7.92 10.85
CA THR A 6 -7.42 -7.76 11.71
C THR A 6 -6.39 -8.82 11.35
N ILE A 7 -5.12 -8.45 11.32
CA ILE A 7 -3.98 -9.34 11.07
C ILE A 7 -2.91 -9.10 12.13
N GLU A 8 -2.24 -10.17 12.57
CA GLU A 8 -1.13 -10.04 13.52
C GLU A 8 0.00 -9.26 12.86
N VAL A 9 0.65 -8.36 13.60
CA VAL A 9 1.72 -7.50 13.07
C VAL A 9 2.73 -8.34 12.29
N SER A 10 3.26 -9.41 12.91
CA SER A 10 4.22 -10.33 12.28
C SER A 10 3.71 -11.00 11.00
N ASP A 11 2.42 -11.34 10.92
CA ASP A 11 1.81 -11.91 9.71
C ASP A 11 1.71 -10.87 8.59
N TYR A 12 1.51 -9.60 8.94
CA TYR A 12 1.47 -8.49 8.00
C TYR A 12 2.87 -8.16 7.46
N GLU A 13 3.89 -8.11 8.32
CA GLU A 13 5.27 -7.89 7.89
C GLU A 13 5.72 -9.00 6.92
N LEU A 14 5.41 -10.25 7.28
CA LEU A 14 5.69 -11.39 6.41
C LEU A 14 4.95 -11.29 5.07
N MET A 15 3.70 -10.81 5.05
CA MET A 15 2.96 -10.56 3.80
C MET A 15 3.69 -9.54 2.92
N LEU A 16 4.12 -8.41 3.48
CA LEU A 16 4.82 -7.36 2.71
C LEU A 16 6.14 -7.89 2.15
N LYS A 17 6.88 -8.64 2.96
CA LYS A 17 8.12 -9.30 2.55
C LYS A 17 7.89 -10.32 1.43
N GLU A 18 6.85 -11.13 1.53
CA GLU A 18 6.51 -12.10 0.49
C GLU A 18 6.09 -11.40 -0.82
N ILE A 19 5.35 -10.29 -0.76
CA ILE A 19 5.02 -9.46 -1.94
C ILE A 19 6.31 -8.92 -2.58
N SER A 20 7.24 -8.38 -1.78
CA SER A 20 8.53 -7.83 -2.23
C SER A 20 9.36 -8.86 -3.02
N ASN A 21 9.22 -10.14 -2.67
CA ASN A 21 9.99 -11.24 -3.25
C ASN A 21 9.21 -12.09 -4.27
N ALA A 22 7.92 -11.82 -4.49
CA ALA A 22 7.10 -12.63 -5.38
C ALA A 22 7.55 -12.50 -6.85
N ASP A 23 7.79 -13.62 -7.52
CA ASP A 23 8.06 -13.63 -8.96
C ASP A 23 6.81 -13.38 -9.80
N SER A 24 5.63 -13.64 -9.23
CA SER A 24 4.34 -13.31 -9.83
C SER A 24 4.04 -11.81 -9.86
N LEU A 25 4.81 -10.99 -9.14
CA LEU A 25 4.74 -9.53 -9.21
C LEU A 25 5.50 -9.02 -10.45
N ASN A 26 4.79 -8.90 -11.57
CA ASN A 26 5.37 -8.48 -12.85
C ASN A 26 5.36 -6.94 -13.03
N LEU A 27 6.47 -6.30 -12.72
CA LEU A 27 6.66 -4.85 -12.90
C LEU A 27 6.96 -4.42 -14.36
N GLU A 28 7.06 -5.37 -15.32
CA GLU A 28 7.20 -5.04 -16.73
C GLU A 28 5.86 -4.64 -17.35
N SER A 29 4.78 -5.34 -17.02
CA SER A 29 3.42 -5.08 -17.53
C SER A 29 2.55 -4.24 -16.58
N SER A 30 2.88 -4.26 -15.29
CA SER A 30 2.09 -3.64 -14.23
C SER A 30 2.95 -2.69 -13.41
N ASP A 31 2.30 -1.79 -12.69
CA ASP A 31 2.93 -0.94 -11.69
C ASP A 31 2.45 -1.37 -10.29
N LEU A 32 3.39 -1.37 -9.34
CA LEU A 32 3.09 -1.44 -7.92
C LEU A 32 3.20 -0.02 -7.35
N LEU A 33 2.12 0.48 -6.77
CA LEU A 33 2.01 1.82 -6.24
C LEU A 33 1.79 1.77 -4.72
N LEU A 34 2.38 2.74 -4.04
CA LEU A 34 2.19 3.01 -2.62
C LEU A 34 1.54 4.39 -2.46
N TYR A 35 0.43 4.45 -1.74
CA TYR A 35 -0.18 5.70 -1.32
C TYR A 35 -0.10 5.86 0.19
N GLY A 36 0.55 6.92 0.65
CA GLY A 36 0.58 7.30 2.07
C GLY A 36 -0.41 8.44 2.33
N SER A 37 -1.27 8.31 3.34
CA SER A 37 -2.42 9.22 3.51
C SER A 37 -2.19 10.48 4.37
N GLY A 38 -0.94 10.79 4.72
CA GLY A 38 -0.62 12.04 5.42
C GLY A 38 0.42 11.93 6.54
N GLY A 39 1.01 10.77 6.79
CA GLY A 39 1.96 10.57 7.90
C GLY A 39 3.33 11.24 7.70
N GLN A 40 3.59 11.79 6.51
CA GLN A 40 4.89 12.28 6.11
C GLN A 40 4.96 13.80 5.92
N ASP A 41 6.17 14.33 5.92
CA ASP A 41 6.47 15.74 5.65
C ASP A 41 6.86 16.00 4.18
N ARG A 42 7.08 17.27 3.82
CA ARG A 42 7.52 17.63 2.47
C ARG A 42 8.96 17.21 2.15
N GLY A 43 9.82 17.13 3.17
CA GLY A 43 11.22 16.74 3.04
C GLY A 43 11.36 15.28 2.61
N PHE A 44 10.58 14.40 3.21
CA PHE A 44 10.44 12.99 2.86
C PHE A 44 10.18 12.81 1.36
N TYR A 45 9.10 13.39 0.83
CA TYR A 45 8.77 13.27 -0.60
C TYR A 45 9.79 13.97 -1.51
N ARG A 46 10.44 15.03 -1.04
CA ARG A 46 11.55 15.66 -1.79
C ARG A 46 12.73 14.70 -1.93
N ASN A 47 13.06 13.95 -0.89
CA ASN A 47 14.13 12.96 -0.92
C ASN A 47 13.78 11.78 -1.83
N LEU A 48 12.52 11.33 -1.83
CA LEU A 48 12.05 10.28 -2.74
C LEU A 48 12.25 10.59 -4.22
N LYS A 49 12.25 11.87 -4.63
CA LYS A 49 12.55 12.24 -6.03
C LYS A 49 13.95 11.85 -6.49
N THR A 50 14.87 11.62 -5.55
CA THR A 50 16.26 11.20 -5.84
C THR A 50 16.49 9.71 -5.65
N ASN A 51 15.50 8.98 -5.14
CA ASN A 51 15.59 7.54 -4.95
C ASN A 51 15.43 6.81 -6.30
N LYS A 52 16.37 5.94 -6.65
CA LYS A 52 16.38 5.22 -7.93
C LYS A 52 15.43 4.03 -7.95
N ASN A 53 14.94 3.59 -6.79
CA ASN A 53 14.10 2.41 -6.64
C ASN A 53 12.60 2.75 -6.71
N CYS A 54 12.25 4.03 -6.80
CA CYS A 54 10.87 4.48 -6.89
C CYS A 54 10.73 5.77 -7.71
N GLU A 55 9.50 6.06 -8.12
CA GLU A 55 9.12 7.29 -8.81
C GLU A 55 7.98 7.98 -8.03
N LEU A 56 8.15 9.26 -7.69
CA LEU A 56 7.10 10.04 -7.07
C LEU A 56 6.11 10.56 -8.12
N LEU A 57 4.90 9.98 -8.17
CA LEU A 57 3.85 10.34 -9.14
C LEU A 57 3.04 11.56 -8.70
N TRP A 58 2.83 11.69 -7.40
CA TRP A 58 2.09 12.81 -6.82
C TRP A 58 2.45 13.03 -5.35
N THR A 59 2.38 14.28 -4.90
CA THR A 59 2.38 14.62 -3.47
C THR A 59 1.51 15.86 -3.24
N GLY A 60 0.83 15.93 -2.11
CA GLY A 60 -0.02 17.07 -1.75
C GLY A 60 -0.53 16.99 -0.31
N TRP A 61 -1.18 18.08 0.14
CA TRP A 61 -1.73 18.15 1.48
C TRP A 61 -2.97 17.25 1.65
N SER A 62 -2.94 16.34 2.62
CA SER A 62 -4.03 15.40 2.87
C SER A 62 -5.15 16.01 3.70
N GLY A 63 -4.82 16.94 4.61
CA GLY A 63 -5.77 17.62 5.49
C GLY A 63 -6.67 18.68 4.82
N PRO A 64 -7.54 19.34 5.61
CA PRO A 64 -8.31 20.50 5.17
C PRO A 64 -7.39 21.59 4.61
N LYS A 65 -7.81 22.31 3.55
CA LYS A 65 -6.98 23.34 2.92
C LYS A 65 -6.49 24.40 3.91
N TRP A 66 -7.34 24.79 4.87
CA TRP A 66 -6.99 25.81 5.86
C TRP A 66 -5.88 25.37 6.83
N SER A 67 -5.71 24.06 7.08
CA SER A 67 -4.66 23.56 7.97
C SER A 67 -3.28 23.47 7.30
N SER A 68 -3.21 23.69 5.98
CA SER A 68 -1.95 23.64 5.23
C SER A 68 -0.94 24.73 5.61
N ILE A 69 -1.39 25.80 6.28
CA ILE A 69 -0.50 26.83 6.86
C ILE A 69 0.36 26.28 8.00
N PHE A 70 -0.05 25.18 8.64
CA PHE A 70 0.70 24.48 9.68
C PHE A 70 1.61 23.39 9.09
N SER A 71 2.21 23.65 7.92
CA SER A 71 3.03 22.69 7.15
C SER A 71 4.30 22.16 7.84
N PHE A 72 4.53 22.55 9.10
CA PHE A 72 5.53 21.96 9.99
C PHE A 72 5.04 20.67 10.69
N ILE A 73 3.75 20.33 10.55
CA ILE A 73 3.15 19.10 11.06
C ILE A 73 3.09 18.06 9.91
N PRO A 74 3.40 16.78 10.17
CA PRO A 74 3.09 15.69 9.24
C PRO A 74 1.65 15.77 8.75
N GLY A 75 1.48 15.75 7.42
CA GLY A 75 0.18 15.95 6.77
C GLY A 75 0.24 15.87 5.25
N GLN A 76 1.40 15.51 4.71
CA GLN A 76 1.63 15.39 3.29
C GLN A 76 1.34 13.94 2.87
N ALA A 77 0.42 13.80 1.92
CA ALA A 77 0.18 12.53 1.23
C ALA A 77 1.03 12.46 -0.04
N GLY A 78 1.18 11.24 -0.55
CA GLY A 78 1.85 11.01 -1.81
C GLY A 78 1.51 9.67 -2.41
N LEU A 79 1.67 9.60 -3.72
CA LEU A 79 1.57 8.39 -4.53
C LEU A 79 2.94 8.12 -5.13
N VAL A 80 3.48 6.97 -4.81
CA VAL A 80 4.81 6.51 -5.20
C VAL A 80 4.65 5.25 -6.04
N LYS A 81 5.41 5.14 -7.12
CA LYS A 81 5.53 3.94 -7.93
C LYS A 81 6.82 3.22 -7.57
N ILE A 82 6.76 1.92 -7.35
CA ILE A 82 7.91 1.07 -7.09
C ILE A 82 8.55 0.66 -8.41
N LEU A 83 9.87 0.86 -8.53
CA LEU A 83 10.67 0.46 -9.68
C LEU A 83 11.49 -0.80 -9.40
N ASP A 84 11.91 -0.98 -8.15
CA ASP A 84 12.55 -2.22 -7.66
C ASP A 84 11.68 -2.83 -6.55
N LYS A 85 11.17 -4.04 -6.81
CA LYS A 85 10.33 -4.79 -5.86
C LYS A 85 11.00 -4.97 -4.50
N ARG A 86 12.32 -5.06 -4.42
CA ARG A 86 13.07 -5.21 -3.16
C ARG A 86 12.94 -4.01 -2.23
N ALA A 87 12.69 -2.82 -2.77
CA ALA A 87 12.51 -1.60 -1.98
C ALA A 87 11.07 -1.41 -1.47
N PHE A 88 10.14 -2.29 -1.85
CA PHE A 88 8.72 -2.15 -1.53
C PHE A 88 8.44 -2.14 -0.02
N GLU A 89 8.98 -3.13 0.71
CA GLU A 89 8.71 -3.31 2.13
C GLU A 89 9.20 -2.10 2.95
N ASP A 90 10.46 -1.70 2.77
CA ASP A 90 11.05 -0.56 3.45
C ASP A 90 10.29 0.74 3.16
N LEU A 91 10.00 1.01 1.88
CA LEU A 91 9.24 2.21 1.48
C LEU A 91 7.80 2.18 2.00
N TYR A 92 7.19 0.99 2.08
CA TYR A 92 5.87 0.83 2.66
C TYR A 92 5.89 1.27 4.13
N TYR A 93 6.84 0.75 4.92
CA TYR A 93 6.94 1.11 6.33
C TYR A 93 7.21 2.60 6.51
N GLU A 94 8.14 3.16 5.74
CA GLU A 94 8.41 4.60 5.76
C GLU A 94 7.13 5.41 5.48
N LEU A 95 6.30 5.02 4.52
CA LEU A 95 5.05 5.72 4.21
C LEU A 95 3.95 5.49 5.24
N ALA A 96 3.90 4.30 5.82
CA ALA A 96 2.86 3.88 6.75
C ALA A 96 3.08 4.39 8.18
N VAL A 97 4.28 4.88 8.50
CA VAL A 97 4.51 5.57 9.77
C VAL A 97 3.49 6.70 9.91
N HIS A 98 2.61 6.58 10.90
CA HIS A 98 1.58 7.57 11.25
C HIS A 98 0.44 7.76 10.22
N SER A 99 0.17 6.79 9.34
CA SER A 99 -1.00 6.87 8.48
C SER A 99 -1.50 5.56 7.89
N VAL A 100 -2.76 5.58 7.46
CA VAL A 100 -3.30 4.60 6.52
C VAL A 100 -2.46 4.59 5.24
N SER A 101 -2.09 3.40 4.80
CA SER A 101 -1.33 3.18 3.57
C SER A 101 -2.00 2.17 2.67
N ASP A 102 -1.88 2.41 1.37
CA ASP A 102 -2.49 1.59 0.34
C ASP A 102 -1.43 1.07 -0.63
N VAL A 103 -1.46 -0.22 -0.89
CA VAL A 103 -0.67 -0.90 -1.89
C VAL A 103 -1.56 -1.26 -3.06
N ILE A 104 -1.19 -0.81 -4.25
CA ILE A 104 -2.01 -0.92 -5.45
C ILE A 104 -1.18 -1.57 -6.54
N TYR A 105 -1.58 -2.74 -7.02
CA TYR A 105 -0.93 -3.40 -8.15
C TYR A 105 -1.87 -3.41 -9.35
N ILE A 106 -1.52 -2.71 -10.43
CA ILE A 106 -2.39 -2.46 -11.58
C ILE A 106 -1.62 -2.44 -12.91
N PRO A 107 -2.28 -2.67 -14.07
CA PRO A 107 -1.65 -2.49 -15.37
C PRO A 107 -1.14 -1.05 -15.59
N LYS A 108 0.05 -0.91 -16.19
CA LYS A 108 0.71 0.40 -16.41
C LYS A 108 -0.17 1.45 -17.09
N LYS A 109 -1.01 1.01 -18.05
CA LYS A 109 -1.96 1.87 -18.77
C LYS A 109 -2.93 2.64 -17.86
N LEU A 110 -3.10 2.23 -16.59
CA LEU A 110 -4.02 2.85 -15.64
C LEU A 110 -3.35 3.73 -14.59
N THR A 111 -2.01 3.75 -14.51
CA THR A 111 -1.28 4.49 -13.48
C THR A 111 -1.61 5.99 -13.50
N GLU A 112 -1.74 6.58 -14.70
CA GLU A 112 -2.15 7.97 -14.85
C GLU A 112 -3.58 8.20 -14.33
N GLN A 113 -4.51 7.29 -14.64
CA GLN A 113 -5.89 7.40 -14.18
C GLN A 113 -6.00 7.32 -12.65
N VAL A 114 -5.25 6.41 -12.01
CA VAL A 114 -5.15 6.34 -10.54
C VAL A 114 -4.59 7.63 -9.98
N THR A 115 -3.53 8.18 -10.59
CA THR A 115 -2.93 9.45 -10.18
C THR A 115 -3.93 10.60 -10.22
N ILE A 116 -4.80 10.66 -11.23
CA ILE A 116 -5.87 11.66 -11.35
C ILE A 116 -6.89 11.52 -10.22
N GLU A 117 -7.32 10.29 -9.89
CA GLU A 117 -8.28 10.05 -8.81
C GLU A 117 -7.70 10.36 -7.42
N VAL A 118 -6.41 10.05 -7.22
CA VAL A 118 -5.69 10.42 -6.00
C VAL A 118 -5.67 11.94 -5.82
N ARG A 119 -5.34 12.69 -6.88
CA ARG A 119 -5.37 14.17 -6.88
C ARG A 119 -6.74 14.73 -6.53
N LYS A 120 -7.81 14.09 -7.00
CA LYS A 120 -9.20 14.48 -6.74
C LYS A 120 -9.70 14.05 -5.36
N LYS A 121 -8.93 13.27 -4.60
CA LYS A 121 -9.34 12.63 -3.33
C LYS A 121 -10.58 11.73 -3.48
N THR A 122 -10.87 11.26 -4.69
CA THR A 122 -12.02 10.40 -5.01
C THR A 122 -11.64 8.92 -5.03
N TRP A 123 -10.35 8.63 -4.93
CA TRP A 123 -9.80 7.30 -5.14
C TRP A 123 -10.46 6.23 -4.25
N ARG A 124 -10.55 6.43 -2.92
CA ARG A 124 -11.14 5.43 -1.98
C ARG A 124 -12.55 4.99 -2.36
N ALA A 125 -13.38 5.91 -2.86
CA ALA A 125 -14.75 5.61 -3.26
C ALA A 125 -14.85 4.88 -4.62
N ASN A 126 -13.79 4.91 -5.42
CA ASN A 126 -13.78 4.39 -6.78
C ASN A 126 -12.91 3.13 -6.96
N PHE A 127 -12.14 2.69 -5.96
CA PHE A 127 -11.19 1.58 -6.12
C PHE A 127 -11.83 0.25 -6.55
N GLU A 128 -12.99 -0.10 -5.97
CA GLU A 128 -13.73 -1.27 -6.43
C GLU A 128 -14.05 -1.17 -7.93
N LYS A 129 -14.34 0.03 -8.46
CA LYS A 129 -14.59 0.22 -9.90
C LYS A 129 -13.33 0.07 -10.75
N PHE A 130 -12.15 0.41 -10.22
CA PHE A 130 -10.87 0.24 -10.91
C PHE A 130 -10.48 -1.23 -10.98
N ILE A 131 -10.50 -1.93 -9.83
CA ILE A 131 -10.04 -3.33 -9.79
C ILE A 131 -11.09 -4.28 -10.36
N ASN A 132 -12.40 -4.00 -10.23
CA ASN A 132 -13.43 -4.80 -10.93
C ASN A 132 -13.24 -4.82 -12.45
N LYS A 133 -12.62 -3.78 -13.03
CA LYS A 133 -12.35 -3.71 -14.47
C LYS A 133 -11.02 -4.35 -14.87
N GLU A 134 -10.15 -4.63 -13.91
CA GLU A 134 -8.81 -5.16 -14.17
C GLU A 134 -8.59 -6.43 -13.36
N PRO A 135 -8.92 -7.59 -13.93
CA PRO A 135 -9.00 -8.82 -13.16
C PRO A 135 -7.63 -9.30 -12.65
N ASN A 136 -6.51 -8.74 -13.13
CA ASN A 136 -5.15 -9.08 -12.69
C ASN A 136 -4.57 -8.12 -11.64
N SER A 137 -5.40 -7.30 -10.99
CA SER A 137 -4.97 -6.26 -10.04
C SER A 137 -5.33 -6.57 -8.59
N PHE A 138 -4.70 -5.86 -7.64
CA PHE A 138 -5.11 -5.89 -6.23
C PHE A 138 -4.98 -4.52 -5.56
N LEU A 139 -5.72 -4.35 -4.47
CA LEU A 139 -5.55 -3.29 -3.48
C LEU A 139 -5.40 -3.95 -2.11
N LEU A 140 -4.43 -3.50 -1.35
CA LEU A 140 -4.28 -3.79 0.07
C LEU A 140 -4.26 -2.45 0.81
N THR A 141 -5.20 -2.28 1.74
CA THR A 141 -5.29 -1.09 2.60
C THR A 141 -5.01 -1.52 4.03
N SER A 142 -4.27 -0.74 4.77
CA SER A 142 -4.10 -0.96 6.21
C SER A 142 -3.87 0.31 6.99
N GLU A 143 -4.24 0.23 8.27
CA GLU A 143 -3.96 1.23 9.30
C GLU A 143 -2.81 0.63 10.14
N ALA A 144 -1.58 0.95 9.74
CA ALA A 144 -0.35 0.42 10.35
C ALA A 144 0.30 1.39 11.33
N ASP A 145 -0.34 2.53 11.58
CA ASP A 145 0.05 3.55 12.56
C ASP A 145 -0.42 3.27 13.97
N GLU A 146 -1.50 2.49 14.11
CA GLU A 146 -2.02 2.05 15.40
C GLU A 146 -2.18 0.53 15.42
N THR A 147 -1.65 -0.10 16.46
CA THR A 147 -1.90 -1.51 16.77
C THR A 147 -3.00 -1.64 17.79
N ILE A 148 -3.84 -2.66 17.65
CA ILE A 148 -4.75 -3.10 18.72
C ILE A 148 -4.20 -4.37 19.37
N ASN A 149 -4.40 -4.52 20.68
CA ASN A 149 -4.13 -5.78 21.35
C ASN A 149 -5.36 -6.68 21.32
N LYS A 150 -5.21 -7.90 20.81
CA LYS A 150 -6.27 -8.91 20.82
C LYS A 150 -5.68 -10.26 21.24
N ASN A 151 -6.15 -10.77 22.39
CA ASN A 151 -5.67 -12.03 22.97
C ASN A 151 -4.14 -12.06 23.18
N GLY A 152 -3.53 -10.93 23.58
CA GLY A 152 -2.10 -10.84 23.85
C GLY A 152 -1.22 -10.70 22.59
N LYS A 153 -1.83 -10.51 21.42
CA LYS A 153 -1.14 -10.28 20.15
C LYS A 153 -1.42 -8.87 19.64
N GLU A 154 -0.40 -8.23 19.10
CA GLU A 154 -0.55 -6.94 18.40
C GLU A 154 -1.08 -7.18 16.99
N MET A 155 -2.07 -6.39 16.60
CA MET A 155 -2.78 -6.54 15.34
C MET A 155 -2.91 -5.20 14.62
N TYR A 156 -2.79 -5.23 13.30
CA TYR A 156 -3.19 -4.13 12.43
C TYR A 156 -4.61 -4.32 11.90
N PHE A 157 -5.28 -3.21 11.58
CA PHE A 157 -6.45 -3.23 10.72
C PHE A 157 -6.03 -3.26 9.26
N TYR A 158 -6.67 -4.13 8.48
CA TYR A 158 -6.43 -4.19 7.05
C TYR A 158 -7.68 -4.63 6.29
N ASP A 159 -7.71 -4.31 5.01
CA ASP A 159 -8.64 -4.88 4.05
C ASP A 159 -7.95 -5.04 2.69
N TYR A 160 -8.53 -5.83 1.82
CA TYR A 160 -8.00 -6.02 0.48
C TYR A 160 -9.11 -6.30 -0.52
N PHE A 161 -8.80 -5.98 -1.77
CA PHE A 161 -9.59 -6.35 -2.92
C PHE A 161 -8.68 -7.06 -3.94
N LEU A 162 -9.14 -8.19 -4.46
CA LEU A 162 -8.40 -9.01 -5.42
C LEU A 162 -9.19 -9.09 -6.73
N GLY A 163 -8.52 -8.84 -7.84
CA GLY A 163 -9.07 -9.09 -9.16
C GLY A 163 -9.33 -10.58 -9.39
N ALA A 164 -10.32 -10.89 -10.21
CA ALA A 164 -10.78 -12.26 -10.46
C ALA A 164 -9.67 -13.18 -11.00
N ASN A 165 -8.78 -12.65 -11.83
CA ASN A 165 -7.70 -13.38 -12.50
C ASN A 165 -6.31 -13.06 -11.91
N LEU A 166 -6.25 -12.42 -10.73
CA LEU A 166 -4.99 -12.20 -10.05
C LEU A 166 -4.29 -13.56 -9.82
N ASP A 167 -2.97 -13.55 -10.01
CA ASP A 167 -2.11 -14.71 -9.82
C ASP A 167 -2.36 -15.42 -8.48
N GLY A 168 -2.35 -16.75 -8.51
CA GLY A 168 -2.70 -17.58 -7.36
C GLY A 168 -1.75 -17.36 -6.17
N ILE A 169 -0.46 -17.18 -6.43
CA ILE A 169 0.54 -16.94 -5.38
C ILE A 169 0.28 -15.58 -4.71
N LEU A 170 0.02 -14.53 -5.48
CA LEU A 170 -0.32 -13.22 -4.93
C LEU A 170 -1.60 -13.26 -4.10
N LYS A 171 -2.63 -13.99 -4.57
CA LYS A 171 -3.87 -14.19 -3.79
C LYS A 171 -3.57 -14.88 -2.45
N GLU A 172 -2.79 -15.96 -2.46
CA GLU A 172 -2.44 -16.70 -1.24
C GLU A 172 -1.67 -15.84 -0.23
N ILE A 173 -0.69 -15.05 -0.71
CA ILE A 173 0.08 -14.11 0.11
C ILE A 173 -0.86 -13.08 0.76
N ILE A 174 -1.73 -12.43 -0.01
CA ILE A 174 -2.60 -11.35 0.49
C ILE A 174 -3.71 -11.89 1.42
N GLU A 175 -4.30 -13.04 1.09
CA GLU A 175 -5.36 -13.64 1.90
C GLU A 175 -4.86 -14.35 3.16
N ARG A 176 -3.53 -14.59 3.27
CA ARG A 176 -2.90 -15.39 4.34
C ARG A 176 -3.53 -16.76 4.52
N LYS A 177 -3.93 -17.42 3.42
CA LYS A 177 -4.63 -18.72 3.48
C LYS A 177 -3.75 -19.87 3.97
N ASN A 178 -2.42 -19.77 3.87
CA ASN A 178 -1.48 -20.80 4.31
C ASN A 178 -0.82 -20.45 5.66
N LYS A 179 -1.57 -20.55 6.78
CA LYS A 179 -1.00 -20.45 8.14
C LYS A 179 -0.17 -21.67 8.59
N ARG A 180 0.20 -22.57 7.69
CA ARG A 180 0.97 -23.78 8.01
C ARG A 180 1.96 -24.09 6.89
N THR A 181 3.22 -23.76 7.12
CA THR A 181 4.38 -24.69 7.17
C THR A 181 5.69 -23.91 7.01
N HIS A 182 6.04 -23.07 7.96
CA HIS A 182 7.46 -22.85 8.28
C HIS A 182 7.67 -23.30 9.73
N ASN A 183 7.53 -24.61 9.95
CA ASN A 183 8.34 -25.27 10.96
C ASN A 183 9.78 -25.07 10.48
N ILE A 184 10.49 -24.14 11.11
CA ILE A 184 11.95 -24.10 11.04
C ILE A 184 12.41 -25.41 11.68
N LYS A 185 12.72 -26.39 10.83
CA LYS A 185 13.67 -27.45 11.17
C LYS A 185 15.04 -26.88 10.90
N GLY A 186 15.83 -26.78 11.96
CA GLY A 186 17.23 -26.35 11.99
C GLY A 186 17.63 -26.19 13.44
#